data_AF-A0A7K2XBC9-F1
#
_entry.id   AF-A0A7K2XBC9-F1
#
_cell.length_a   1.000
_cell.length_b   1.000
_cell.length_c   1.000
_cell.angle_alpha   90.00
_cell.angle_beta   90.00
_cell.angle_gamma   90.00
#
_symmetry.space_group_name_H-M   'P 1'
#
loop_
_entity.id
_entity.type
_entity.pdbx_description
1 polymer ?
#
loop_
_entity_poly.entity_id
_entity_poly.type
_entity_poly.pdbx_seq_one_letter_code
_entity_poly.pdbx_strand_id
1 'polypeptide(L)'
;MGPGYQAVLRYRAPDGSEAQIIRRSAPGTPHPEWQILHELRAMNVPPQQVLELHTELASCELPGGYCARMIRETWPQARITSIAPYGRDHAGRQQGMRQLLTHQGELHQVADGPARPAPVRAPLPP
;
A
#
# COMPACT_ATOMS: atom_id res chain seq x y z
N MET A 1 -16.75 -4.31 0.96
CA MET A 1 -15.58 -3.46 0.63
C MET A 1 -16.07 -2.01 0.61
N GLY A 2 -15.40 -1.09 1.31
CA GLY A 2 -15.72 0.35 1.29
C GLY A 2 -15.29 1.02 -0.03
N PRO A 3 -15.11 2.36 -0.07
CA PRO A 3 -14.76 3.11 -1.29
C PRO A 3 -13.43 2.68 -1.93
N GLY A 4 -12.64 1.88 -1.21
CA GLY A 4 -11.33 1.42 -1.65
C GLY A 4 -10.21 2.30 -1.12
N TYR A 5 -9.04 1.70 -0.95
CA TYR A 5 -7.81 2.38 -0.53
C TYR A 5 -6.61 1.81 -1.26
N GLN A 6 -5.53 2.57 -1.27
CA GLN A 6 -4.26 2.22 -1.89
C GLN A 6 -3.30 1.55 -0.90
N ALA A 7 -2.53 0.59 -1.41
CA ALA A 7 -1.34 0.05 -0.77
C ALA A 7 -0.15 0.12 -1.73
N VAL A 8 1.02 0.38 -1.15
CA VAL A 8 2.31 0.43 -1.85
C VAL A 8 3.24 -0.55 -1.15
N LEU A 9 3.78 -1.52 -1.88
CA LEU A 9 4.75 -2.48 -1.37
C LEU A 9 6.09 -2.29 -2.07
N ARG A 10 7.17 -2.21 -1.29
CA ARG A 10 8.55 -2.22 -1.76
C ARG A 10 9.16 -3.61 -1.57
N TYR A 11 9.87 -4.08 -2.59
CA TYR A 11 10.55 -5.37 -2.58
C TYR A 11 11.87 -5.29 -3.35
N ARG A 12 12.70 -6.30 -3.17
CA ARG A 12 13.92 -6.49 -3.95
C ARG A 12 13.66 -7.47 -5.10
N ALA A 13 13.91 -7.03 -6.32
CA ALA A 13 13.77 -7.84 -7.53
C ALA A 13 14.89 -8.89 -7.63
N PRO A 14 14.75 -9.91 -8.50
CA PRO A 14 15.75 -10.96 -8.66
C PRO A 14 17.14 -10.47 -9.09
N ASP A 15 17.21 -9.32 -9.77
CA ASP A 15 18.46 -8.65 -10.16
C ASP A 15 19.12 -7.85 -9.02
N GLY A 16 18.53 -7.88 -7.83
CA GLY A 16 19.00 -7.16 -6.64
C GLY A 16 18.54 -5.69 -6.57
N SER A 17 17.86 -5.18 -7.59
CA SER A 17 17.30 -3.83 -7.59
C SER A 17 16.09 -3.72 -6.66
N GLU A 18 15.78 -2.52 -6.17
CA GLU A 18 14.54 -2.28 -5.43
C GLU A 18 13.42 -1.84 -6.38
N ALA A 19 12.25 -2.44 -6.22
CA ALA A 19 11.06 -2.18 -7.01
C ALA A 19 9.83 -1.99 -6.11
N GLN A 20 8.75 -1.46 -6.69
CA GLN A 20 7.51 -1.20 -5.97
C GLN A 20 6.28 -1.69 -6.74
N ILE A 21 5.28 -2.17 -6.01
CA ILE A 21 3.95 -2.50 -6.51
C ILE A 21 2.96 -1.54 -5.85
N ILE A 22 2.08 -0.96 -6.66
CA ILE A 22 0.99 -0.11 -6.17
C ILE A 22 -0.33 -0.76 -6.57
N ARG A 23 -1.21 -0.97 -5.61
CA ARG A 23 -2.57 -1.49 -5.86
C ARG A 23 -3.61 -0.68 -5.11
N ARG A 24 -4.75 -0.50 -5.74
CA ARG A 24 -5.91 0.19 -5.19
C ARG A 24 -7.08 -0.78 -5.22
N SER A 25 -7.75 -0.95 -4.08
CA SER A 25 -9.03 -1.63 -4.04
C SER A 25 -10.14 -0.72 -4.57
N ALA A 26 -11.18 -1.35 -5.09
CA ALA A 26 -12.41 -0.71 -5.53
C ALA A 26 -13.59 -1.57 -5.07
N PRO A 27 -14.83 -1.04 -5.06
CA PRO A 27 -16.01 -1.85 -4.80
C PRO A 27 -16.03 -3.10 -5.70
N GLY A 28 -16.21 -4.27 -5.08
CA GLY A 28 -16.23 -5.55 -5.79
C GLY A 28 -14.84 -6.19 -6.04
N THR A 29 -13.73 -5.52 -5.75
CA THR A 29 -12.38 -6.12 -5.86
C THR A 29 -11.82 -6.51 -4.49
N PRO A 30 -10.87 -7.48 -4.43
CA PRO A 30 -10.17 -7.82 -3.19
C PRO A 30 -9.43 -6.62 -2.58
N HIS A 31 -9.17 -6.67 -1.28
CA HIS A 31 -8.31 -5.69 -0.62
C HIS A 31 -6.93 -5.62 -1.29
N PRO A 32 -6.29 -4.44 -1.31
CA PRO A 32 -5.07 -4.23 -2.10
C PRO A 32 -3.92 -5.11 -1.61
N GLU A 33 -3.88 -5.51 -0.33
CA GLU A 33 -2.89 -6.46 0.21
C GLU A 33 -2.96 -7.83 -0.47
N TRP A 34 -4.17 -8.33 -0.72
CA TRP A 34 -4.36 -9.60 -1.44
C TRP A 34 -3.96 -9.47 -2.90
N GLN A 35 -4.30 -8.36 -3.54
CA GLN A 35 -3.88 -8.09 -4.93
C GLN A 35 -2.35 -8.11 -5.04
N ILE A 36 -1.65 -7.42 -4.13
CA ILE A 36 -0.19 -7.39 -4.08
C ILE A 36 0.40 -8.78 -3.82
N LEU A 37 -0.17 -9.53 -2.87
CA LEU A 37 0.28 -10.90 -2.59
C LEU A 37 0.20 -11.79 -3.83
N HIS A 38 -0.93 -11.74 -4.54
CA HIS A 38 -1.12 -12.53 -5.75
C HIS A 38 -0.15 -12.11 -6.86
N GLU A 39 0.12 -10.83 -7.00
CA GLU A 39 1.05 -10.31 -8.00
C GLU A 39 2.50 -10.67 -7.70
N LEU A 40 2.96 -10.54 -6.46
CA LEU A 40 4.30 -10.99 -6.07
C LEU A 40 4.51 -12.47 -6.38
N ARG A 41 3.48 -13.30 -6.11
CA ARG A 41 3.49 -14.72 -6.46
C ARG A 41 3.56 -14.93 -7.97
N ALA A 42 2.78 -14.18 -8.75
CA ALA A 42 2.83 -14.26 -10.22
C ALA A 42 4.20 -13.85 -10.79
N MET A 43 4.88 -12.91 -10.14
CA MET A 43 6.25 -12.49 -10.48
C MET A 43 7.35 -13.40 -9.88
N ASN A 44 6.98 -14.45 -9.14
CA ASN A 44 7.91 -15.32 -8.42
C ASN A 44 8.83 -14.57 -7.45
N VAL A 45 8.36 -13.46 -6.87
CA VAL A 45 9.10 -12.72 -5.84
C VAL A 45 8.93 -13.42 -4.48
N PRO A 46 10.01 -13.91 -3.85
CA PRO A 46 9.92 -14.55 -2.55
C PRO A 46 9.44 -13.57 -1.46
N PRO A 47 8.65 -14.01 -0.47
CA PRO A 47 8.18 -13.15 0.61
C PRO A 47 9.31 -12.47 1.40
N GLN A 48 10.48 -13.10 1.48
CA GLN A 48 11.68 -12.58 2.17
C GLN A 48 12.27 -11.35 1.47
N GLN A 49 11.97 -11.15 0.18
CA GLN A 49 12.42 -9.98 -0.57
C GLN A 49 11.53 -8.76 -0.35
N VAL A 50 10.41 -8.89 0.37
CA VAL A 50 9.56 -7.76 0.74
C VAL A 50 10.23 -6.95 1.85
N LEU A 51 10.32 -5.64 1.63
CA LEU A 51 11.01 -4.70 2.52
C LEU A 51 10.01 -3.87 3.33
N GLU A 52 8.98 -3.35 2.67
CA GLU A 52 8.01 -2.45 3.29
C GLU A 52 6.63 -2.54 2.63
N LEU A 53 5.59 -2.38 3.45
CA LEU A 53 4.22 -2.17 3.00
C LEU A 53 3.65 -0.91 3.65
N HIS A 54 3.22 0.03 2.83
CA HIS A 54 2.52 1.24 3.25
C HIS A 54 1.07 1.21 2.76
N THR A 55 0.12 1.57 3.62
CA THR A 55 -1.32 1.56 3.33
C THR A 55 -1.97 2.90 3.67
N GLU A 56 -2.95 3.36 2.89
CA GLU A 56 -3.70 4.57 3.29
C GLU A 56 -4.56 4.32 4.53
N LEU A 57 -5.04 3.09 4.71
CA LEU A 57 -5.83 2.66 5.86
C LEU A 57 -5.23 1.38 6.42
N ALA A 58 -5.06 1.29 7.74
CA ALA A 58 -4.45 0.13 8.36
C ALA A 58 -5.19 -1.16 7.98
N SER A 59 -4.42 -2.22 7.68
CA SER A 59 -4.97 -3.50 7.25
C SER A 59 -5.94 -4.07 8.27
N CYS A 60 -7.04 -4.60 7.76
CA CYS A 60 -8.12 -5.12 8.58
C CYS A 60 -7.77 -6.43 9.32
N GLU A 61 -8.36 -6.59 10.51
CA GLU A 61 -8.22 -7.78 11.37
C GLU A 61 -9.54 -8.56 11.56
N LEU A 62 -10.60 -8.12 10.87
CA LEU A 62 -11.94 -8.65 11.05
C LEU A 62 -12.21 -9.90 10.20
N PRO A 63 -13.16 -10.76 10.64
CA PRO A 63 -13.72 -11.80 9.80
C PRO A 63 -14.20 -11.21 8.46
N GLY A 64 -13.81 -11.85 7.35
CA GLY A 64 -14.04 -11.33 6.00
C GLY A 64 -12.85 -10.60 5.38
N GLY A 65 -11.73 -10.48 6.08
CA GLY A 65 -10.47 -9.99 5.51
C GLY A 65 -9.36 -9.93 6.55
N TYR A 66 -8.75 -11.06 6.88
CA TYR A 66 -7.63 -11.14 7.84
C TYR A 66 -6.32 -10.58 7.29
N CYS A 67 -6.35 -9.41 6.66
CA CYS A 67 -5.23 -8.81 5.94
C CYS A 67 -4.05 -8.57 6.86
N ALA A 68 -4.26 -8.01 8.06
CA ALA A 68 -3.14 -7.75 8.97
C ALA A 68 -2.47 -9.05 9.45
N ARG A 69 -3.26 -10.11 9.71
CA ARG A 69 -2.72 -11.44 10.06
C ARG A 69 -1.94 -12.03 8.87
N MET A 70 -2.55 -12.02 7.68
CA MET A 70 -1.93 -12.52 6.46
C MET A 70 -0.60 -11.81 6.18
N ILE A 71 -0.55 -10.48 6.28
CA ILE A 71 0.67 -9.70 6.10
C ILE A 71 1.75 -10.11 7.10
N ARG A 72 1.41 -10.18 8.40
CA ARG A 72 2.37 -10.55 9.45
C ARG A 72 2.92 -11.96 9.27
N GLU A 73 2.08 -12.89 8.81
CA GLU A 73 2.48 -14.27 8.54
C GLU A 73 3.30 -14.39 7.24
N THR A 74 3.00 -13.58 6.23
CA THR A 74 3.64 -13.68 4.91
C THR A 74 4.95 -12.89 4.84
N TRP A 75 4.99 -11.68 5.41
CA TRP A 75 6.12 -10.75 5.35
C TRP A 75 6.56 -10.33 6.77
N PRO A 76 6.97 -11.29 7.63
CA PRO A 76 7.29 -11.01 9.03
C PRO A 76 8.43 -10.01 9.22
N GLN A 77 9.34 -9.90 8.24
CA GLN A 77 10.46 -8.97 8.28
C GLN A 77 10.14 -7.57 7.73
N ALA A 78 9.01 -7.40 7.04
CA ALA A 78 8.70 -6.15 6.35
C ALA A 78 8.24 -5.07 7.32
N ARG A 79 8.65 -3.83 7.07
CA ARG A 79 8.13 -2.67 7.80
C ARG A 79 6.70 -2.39 7.35
N ILE A 80 5.74 -2.39 8.28
CA ILE A 80 4.33 -2.14 7.96
C ILE A 80 3.93 -0.77 8.50
N THR A 81 3.41 0.11 7.63
CA THR A 81 2.96 1.44 7.99
C THR A 81 1.59 1.76 7.38
N SER A 82 0.86 2.68 8.03
CA SER A 82 -0.44 3.14 7.55
C SER A 82 -0.64 4.62 7.82
N ILE A 83 -1.38 5.32 6.95
CA ILE A 83 -1.75 6.73 7.17
C ILE A 83 -2.83 6.84 8.23
N ALA A 84 -3.98 6.18 8.03
CA ALA A 84 -5.09 6.17 8.98
C ALA A 84 -5.14 4.83 9.75
N PRO A 85 -5.26 4.83 11.09
CA PRO A 85 -5.59 3.63 11.84
C PRO A 85 -7.00 3.15 11.48
N TYR A 86 -7.19 1.84 11.31
CA TYR A 86 -8.52 1.27 11.06
C TYR A 86 -9.26 0.86 12.34
N GLY A 87 -8.62 0.91 13.52
CA GLY A 87 -9.26 0.61 14.80
C GLY A 87 -9.70 -0.86 14.96
N ARG A 88 -9.90 -1.29 16.22
CA ARG A 88 -10.37 -2.65 16.55
C ARG A 88 -11.87 -2.73 16.80
N ASP A 89 -12.50 -1.61 17.11
CA ASP A 89 -13.93 -1.49 17.36
C ASP A 89 -14.67 -0.78 16.21
N HIS A 90 -15.98 -0.62 16.32
CA HIS A 90 -16.76 0.07 15.31
C HIS A 90 -16.43 1.57 15.21
N ALA A 91 -16.24 2.24 16.35
CA ALA A 91 -15.98 3.67 16.40
C ALA A 91 -14.64 4.04 15.74
N GLY A 92 -13.57 3.29 16.06
CA GLY A 92 -12.25 3.45 15.46
C GLY A 92 -12.27 3.20 13.95
N ARG A 93 -13.06 2.23 13.47
CA ARG A 93 -13.23 2.00 12.02
C ARG A 93 -13.88 3.17 11.31
N GLN A 94 -14.95 3.72 11.89
CA GLN A 94 -15.61 4.90 11.35
C GLN A 94 -14.67 6.10 11.33
N GLN A 95 -13.87 6.28 12.38
CA GLN A 95 -12.85 7.33 12.43
C GLN A 95 -11.75 7.14 11.38
N GLY A 96 -11.21 5.93 11.25
CA GLY A 96 -10.21 5.60 10.23
C GLY A 96 -10.70 5.82 8.82
N MET A 97 -11.94 5.41 8.53
CA MET A 97 -12.57 5.63 7.23
C MET A 97 -12.76 7.13 6.94
N ARG A 98 -13.14 7.93 7.94
CA ARG A 98 -13.24 9.39 7.80
C ARG A 98 -11.88 10.01 7.49
N GLN A 99 -10.82 9.60 8.18
CA GLN A 99 -9.45 10.08 7.92
C GLN A 99 -8.95 9.67 6.53
N LEU A 100 -9.24 8.45 6.09
CA LEU A 100 -8.95 8.00 4.73
C LEU A 100 -9.62 8.92 3.70
N LEU A 101 -10.92 9.17 3.85
CA LEU A 101 -11.68 10.02 2.93
C LEU A 101 -11.17 11.47 2.94
N THR A 102 -10.81 12.02 4.10
CA THR A 102 -10.18 13.33 4.20
C THR A 102 -8.86 13.37 3.43
N HIS A 103 -7.98 12.39 3.66
CA HIS A 103 -6.68 12.34 3.00
C HIS A 103 -6.78 12.14 1.48
N GLN A 104 -7.72 11.30 1.04
CA GLN A 104 -8.02 11.13 -0.38
C GLN A 104 -8.55 12.44 -1.00
N GLY A 105 -9.38 13.19 -0.27
CA GLY A 105 -9.86 14.51 -0.69
C GLY A 105 -8.73 15.55 -0.80
N GLU A 106 -7.80 15.57 0.16
CA GLU A 106 -6.60 16.42 0.11
C GLU A 106 -5.72 16.09 -1.10
N LEU A 107 -5.45 14.80 -1.37
CA LEU A 107 -4.67 14.38 -2.54
C LEU A 107 -5.33 14.75 -3.86
N HIS A 108 -6.66 14.64 -3.98
CA HIS A 108 -7.37 15.07 -5.19
C HIS A 108 -7.23 16.58 -5.44
N GLN A 109 -7.19 17.41 -4.39
CA GLN A 109 -6.98 18.86 -4.56
C GLN A 109 -5.55 19.22 -4.98
N VAL A 110 -4.57 18.35 -4.70
CA VAL A 110 -3.16 18.56 -5.09
C VAL A 110 -2.87 17.99 -6.50
N ALA A 111 -3.69 17.07 -6.99
CA ALA A 111 -3.52 16.42 -8.29
C ALA A 111 -3.88 17.32 -9.51
N ASP A 112 -4.55 18.45 -9.30
CA ASP A 112 -4.77 19.50 -10.33
C ASP A 112 -3.56 20.45 -10.52
N GLY A 113 -2.36 20.06 -10.06
CA GLY A 113 -1.12 20.80 -10.26
C GLY A 113 -0.40 20.42 -11.57
N PRO A 114 0.25 21.37 -12.29
CA PRO A 114 0.91 21.07 -13.55
C PRO A 114 2.08 20.08 -13.39
N ALA A 115 2.33 19.30 -14.46
CA ALA A 115 3.28 18.19 -14.49
C ALA A 115 4.66 18.54 -13.93
N ARG A 116 5.20 17.66 -13.07
CA ARG A 116 6.56 17.79 -12.55
C ARG A 116 7.58 17.65 -13.70
N PRO A 117 8.58 18.54 -13.81
CA PRO A 117 9.66 18.36 -14.78
C PRO A 117 10.48 17.12 -14.45
N ALA A 118 10.88 16.38 -15.49
CA ALA A 118 11.69 15.18 -15.38
C ALA A 118 13.07 15.48 -14.78
N PRO A 119 13.69 14.54 -14.03
CA PRO A 119 15.02 14.74 -13.47
C PRO A 119 16.06 14.79 -14.60
N VAL A 120 16.72 15.94 -14.74
CA VAL A 120 17.89 16.10 -15.61
C VAL A 120 19.08 15.41 -14.93
N ARG A 121 19.67 14.41 -15.59
CA ARG A 121 20.98 13.87 -15.16
C ARG A 121 22.06 14.88 -15.51
N ALA A 122 22.78 15.36 -14.50
CA ALA A 122 24.01 16.14 -14.71
C ALA A 122 25.13 15.21 -15.22
N PRO A 123 25.89 15.59 -16.26
CA PRO A 123 27.18 14.96 -16.55
C PRO A 123 28.20 15.29 -15.45
N LEU A 124 29.02 14.28 -15.12
CA LEU A 124 30.07 14.29 -14.10
C LEU A 124 31.33 15.09 -14.57
N PRO A 125 32.15 15.59 -13.62
CA PRO A 125 33.31 16.45 -13.90
C PRO A 125 34.50 15.68 -14.49
N PRO A 126 35.48 16.37 -15.07
CA PRO A 126 36.60 16.88 -14.27
C PRO A 126 36.63 18.41 -14.08
#